data_AF-A0A923CAX9-F1
#
_entry.id   AF-A0A923CAX9-F1
#
_cell.length_a   1.000
_cell.length_b   1.000
_cell.length_c   1.000
_cell.angle_alpha   90.00
_cell.angle_beta   90.00
_cell.angle_gamma   90.00
#
_symmetry.space_group_name_H-M   'P 1'
#
loop_
_entity.id
_entity.type
_entity.pdbx_description
1 polymer ?
#
loop_
_entity_poly.entity_id
_entity_poly.type
_entity_poly.pdbx_seq_one_letter_code
_entity_poly.pdbx_strand_id
1 'polypeptide(L)'
;MIKLLHVVAIGALVSSAFYAYTIKYETTLEAEQVQKIRMKIHRERDAIAVLKAEWQFLNRPDRLQALAERHLDLQPFSVTQVVRMADVPNRGPKVDAIGRKLEDLGLGLPTETPRDRKPSATTPGGRP
;
A
#
# COMPACT_ATOMS: atom_id res chain seq x y z
N MET A 1 11.42 27.32 -74.25
CA MET A 1 10.34 27.26 -73.24
C MET A 1 10.19 25.86 -72.61
N ILE A 2 10.25 24.77 -73.39
CA ILE A 2 10.12 23.37 -72.89
C ILE A 2 11.20 22.98 -71.85
N LYS A 3 12.44 23.44 -72.02
CA LYS A 3 13.54 23.16 -71.06
C LYS A 3 13.26 23.69 -69.65
N LEU A 4 12.58 24.82 -69.52
CA LEU A 4 12.24 25.43 -68.24
C LEU A 4 11.18 24.60 -67.50
N LEU A 5 10.22 24.04 -68.26
CA LEU A 5 9.22 23.12 -67.73
C LEU A 5 9.85 21.81 -67.21
N HIS A 6 10.87 21.27 -67.90
CA HIS A 6 11.61 20.11 -67.39
C HIS A 6 12.37 20.39 -66.09
N VAL A 7 13.03 21.54 -65.98
CA VAL A 7 13.74 21.92 -64.75
C VAL A 7 12.78 22.05 -63.56
N VAL A 8 11.61 22.65 -63.78
CA VAL A 8 10.56 22.74 -62.75
C VAL A 8 10.02 21.36 -62.37
N ALA A 9 9.76 20.49 -63.36
CA ALA A 9 9.27 19.14 -63.11
C ALA A 9 10.28 18.29 -62.31
N ILE A 10 11.57 18.36 -62.67
CA ILE A 10 12.64 17.68 -61.93
C ILE A 10 12.76 18.25 -60.51
N GLY A 11 12.70 19.57 -60.36
CA GLY A 11 12.70 20.23 -59.05
C GLY A 11 11.53 19.78 -58.16
N ALA A 12 10.32 19.69 -58.73
CA ALA A 12 9.15 19.20 -58.00
C ALA A 12 9.32 17.73 -57.57
N LEU A 13 9.91 16.89 -58.44
CA LEU A 13 10.15 15.47 -58.16
C LEU A 13 11.18 15.29 -57.03
N VAL A 14 12.29 16.04 -57.07
CA VAL A 14 13.32 16.03 -56.02
C VAL A 14 12.76 16.53 -54.69
N SER A 15 11.99 17.63 -54.70
CA SER A 15 11.33 18.15 -53.49
C SER A 15 10.33 17.16 -52.90
N SER A 16 9.56 16.47 -53.73
CA SER A 16 8.62 15.43 -53.29
C SER A 16 9.35 14.23 -52.66
N ALA A 17 10.45 13.77 -53.28
CA ALA A 17 11.28 12.71 -52.72
C ALA A 17 11.91 13.10 -51.38
N PHE A 18 12.42 14.33 -51.27
CA PHE A 18 12.98 14.86 -50.03
C PHE A 18 11.90 14.94 -48.93
N TYR A 19 10.74 15.53 -49.25
CA TYR A 19 9.62 15.64 -48.31
C TYR A 19 9.15 14.28 -47.76
N ALA A 20 9.02 13.28 -48.63
CA ALA A 20 8.66 11.92 -48.22
C ALA A 20 9.73 11.29 -47.32
N TYR A 21 11.01 11.54 -47.60
CA TYR A 21 12.12 11.07 -46.77
C TYR A 21 12.09 11.70 -45.37
N THR A 22 11.83 13.01 -45.28
CA THR A 22 11.74 13.73 -44.00
C THR A 22 10.59 13.19 -43.14
N ILE A 23 9.41 12.93 -43.73
CA ILE A 23 8.26 12.32 -43.03
C ILE A 23 8.61 10.95 -42.47
N LYS A 24 9.33 10.12 -43.23
CA LYS A 24 9.74 8.78 -42.78
C LYS A 24 10.75 8.87 -41.63
N TYR A 25 11.63 9.87 -41.65
CA TYR A 25 12.70 10.00 -40.66
C TYR A 25 12.18 10.44 -39.28
N GLU A 26 11.23 11.38 -39.25
CA GLU A 26 10.64 11.86 -37.98
C GLU A 26 9.86 10.77 -37.24
N THR A 27 9.21 9.86 -37.98
CA THR A 27 8.44 8.76 -37.37
C THR A 27 9.31 7.65 -36.80
N THR A 28 10.54 7.48 -37.29
CA THR A 28 11.42 6.37 -36.88
C THR A 28 12.11 6.66 -35.55
N LEU A 29 12.55 7.90 -35.30
CA LEU A 29 13.25 8.27 -34.07
C LEU A 29 12.33 8.24 -32.84
N GLU A 30 11.10 8.72 -32.97
CA GLU A 30 10.11 8.68 -31.89
C GLU A 30 9.63 7.25 -31.62
N ALA A 31 9.47 6.44 -32.68
CA ALA A 31 9.13 5.03 -32.54
C ALA A 31 10.21 4.27 -31.76
N GLU A 32 11.50 4.51 -32.03
CA GLU A 32 12.60 3.89 -31.29
C GLU A 32 12.59 4.25 -29.80
N GLN A 33 12.34 5.52 -29.46
CA GLN A 33 12.26 5.95 -28.05
C GLN A 33 11.11 5.27 -27.31
N VAL A 34 9.92 5.21 -27.94
CA VAL A 34 8.75 4.53 -27.37
C VAL A 34 9.03 3.04 -27.18
N GLN A 35 9.69 2.38 -28.15
CA GLN A 35 10.08 0.97 -28.01
C GLN A 35 11.06 0.78 -26.85
N LYS A 36 12.05 1.68 -26.70
CA LYS A 36 13.03 1.62 -25.61
C LYS A 36 12.36 1.73 -24.23
N ILE A 37 11.40 2.65 -24.08
CA ILE A 37 10.65 2.82 -22.83
C ILE A 37 9.76 1.60 -22.57
N ARG A 38 9.05 1.08 -23.57
CA ARG A 38 8.24 -0.14 -23.45
C ARG A 38 9.06 -1.33 -22.98
N MET A 39 10.27 -1.50 -23.53
CA MET A 39 11.19 -2.56 -23.11
C MET A 39 11.64 -2.40 -21.65
N LYS A 40 11.88 -1.17 -21.18
CA LYS A 40 12.18 -0.91 -19.76
C LYS A 40 11.00 -1.29 -18.86
N ILE A 41 9.79 -0.88 -19.23
CA ILE A 41 8.56 -1.21 -18.47
C ILE A 41 8.36 -2.73 -18.36
N HIS A 42 8.60 -3.48 -19.44
CA HIS A 42 8.50 -4.94 -19.40
C HIS A 42 9.51 -5.55 -18.43
N ARG A 43 10.78 -5.13 -18.49
CA ARG A 43 11.81 -5.62 -17.56
C ARG A 43 11.47 -5.34 -16.09
N GLU A 44 10.94 -4.15 -15.79
CA GLU A 44 10.53 -3.80 -14.43
C GLU A 44 9.33 -4.64 -13.97
N ARG A 45 8.36 -4.89 -14.84
CA ARG A 45 7.22 -5.77 -14.53
C ARG A 45 7.64 -7.20 -14.26
N ASP A 46 8.59 -7.72 -15.03
CA ASP A 46 9.14 -9.07 -14.81
C ASP A 46 9.85 -9.15 -13.46
N ALA A 47 10.64 -8.13 -13.11
CA ALA A 47 11.29 -8.05 -11.79
C ALA A 47 10.26 -8.03 -10.65
N ILE A 48 9.19 -7.22 -10.77
CA ILE A 48 8.11 -7.18 -9.78
C ILE A 48 7.41 -8.54 -9.66
N ALA A 49 7.20 -9.25 -10.77
CA ALA A 49 6.58 -10.57 -10.76
C ALA A 49 7.44 -11.58 -9.98
N VAL A 50 8.75 -11.56 -10.17
CA VAL A 50 9.70 -12.40 -9.41
C VAL A 50 9.65 -12.06 -7.92
N LEU A 51 9.78 -10.78 -7.55
CA LEU A 51 9.73 -10.36 -6.14
C LEU A 51 8.40 -10.74 -5.48
N LYS A 52 7.28 -10.63 -6.20
CA LYS A 52 5.97 -11.05 -5.70
C LYS A 52 5.93 -12.56 -5.49
N ALA A 53 6.51 -13.35 -6.37
CA ALA A 53 6.60 -14.80 -6.20
C ALA A 53 7.47 -15.18 -4.99
N GLU A 54 8.59 -14.50 -4.78
CA GLU A 54 9.45 -14.67 -3.60
C GLU A 54 8.72 -14.30 -2.30
N TRP A 55 7.99 -13.19 -2.31
CA TRP A 55 7.17 -12.77 -1.16
C TRP A 55 6.10 -13.81 -0.82
N GLN A 56 5.40 -14.32 -1.83
CA GLN A 56 4.41 -15.39 -1.66
C GLN A 56 5.06 -16.68 -1.14
N PHE A 57 6.27 -17.00 -1.60
CA PHE A 57 7.03 -18.14 -1.11
C PHE A 57 7.42 -17.99 0.37
N LEU A 58 7.84 -16.79 0.77
CA LEU A 58 8.26 -16.51 2.15
C LEU A 58 7.06 -16.46 3.12
N ASN A 59 5.92 -15.94 2.67
CA ASN A 59 4.69 -15.84 3.45
C ASN A 59 3.77 -17.06 3.34
N ARG A 60 4.29 -18.23 2.97
CA ARG A 60 3.50 -19.46 2.95
C ARG A 60 2.94 -19.74 4.36
N PRO A 61 1.61 -19.79 4.54
CA PRO A 61 0.99 -19.90 5.86
C PRO A 61 1.42 -21.17 6.59
N ASP A 62 1.56 -22.28 5.87
CA ASP A 62 2.01 -23.56 6.45
C ASP A 62 3.40 -23.46 7.09
N ARG A 63 4.34 -22.71 6.47
CA ARG A 63 5.68 -22.49 7.04
C ARG A 63 5.63 -21.54 8.23
N LEU A 64 4.84 -20.48 8.14
CA LEU A 64 4.67 -19.53 9.24
C LEU A 64 4.02 -20.21 10.45
N GLN A 65 3.01 -21.06 10.25
CA GLN A 65 2.38 -21.85 11.30
C GLN A 65 3.36 -22.85 11.92
N ALA A 66 4.10 -23.60 11.09
CA ALA A 66 5.09 -24.55 11.60
C ALA A 66 6.27 -23.90 12.35
N LEU A 67 6.58 -22.62 12.06
CA LEU A 67 7.58 -21.84 12.78
C LEU A 67 7.00 -21.25 14.07
N ALA A 68 5.75 -20.77 14.02
CA ALA A 68 5.01 -20.29 15.17
C ALA A 68 4.83 -21.40 16.22
N GLU A 69 4.40 -22.60 15.82
CA GLU A 69 4.24 -23.76 16.72
C GLU A 69 5.56 -24.20 17.38
N ARG A 70 6.70 -23.98 16.73
CA ARG A 70 8.02 -24.36 17.29
C ARG A 70 8.62 -23.33 18.23
N HIS A 71 8.36 -22.06 18.00
CA HIS A 71 9.08 -20.96 18.67
C HIS A 71 8.18 -20.08 19.53
N LEU A 72 6.86 -20.27 19.49
CA LEU A 72 5.92 -19.42 20.19
C LEU A 72 4.81 -20.29 20.80
N ASP A 73 4.56 -20.13 22.09
CA ASP A 73 3.42 -20.76 22.80
C ASP A 73 2.10 -20.06 22.41
N LEU A 74 1.80 -20.02 21.11
CA LEU A 74 0.56 -19.47 20.58
C LEU A 74 -0.56 -20.50 20.74
N GLN A 75 -1.62 -20.12 21.44
CA GLN A 75 -2.86 -20.89 21.42
C GLN A 75 -3.59 -20.69 20.09
N PRO A 76 -4.22 -21.75 19.54
CA PRO A 76 -5.03 -21.62 18.34
C PRO A 76 -6.17 -20.62 18.58
N PHE A 77 -6.40 -19.75 17.60
CA PHE A 77 -7.45 -18.75 17.63
C PHE A 77 -8.82 -19.43 17.80
N SER A 78 -9.47 -19.25 18.95
CA SER A 78 -10.78 -19.84 19.19
C SER A 78 -11.87 -18.95 18.60
N VAL A 79 -12.85 -19.54 17.92
CA VAL A 79 -13.99 -18.81 17.31
C VAL A 79 -14.76 -17.99 18.36
N THR A 80 -14.72 -18.41 19.63
CA THR A 80 -15.28 -17.69 20.77
C THR A 80 -14.61 -16.34 21.08
N GLN A 81 -13.40 -16.08 20.55
CA GLN A 81 -12.71 -14.77 20.68
C GLN A 81 -13.18 -13.75 19.63
N VAL A 82 -13.96 -14.17 18.62
CA VAL A 82 -14.56 -13.27 17.64
C VAL A 82 -15.84 -12.69 18.23
N VAL A 83 -15.69 -11.57 18.93
CA VAL A 83 -16.80 -10.86 19.59
C VAL A 83 -17.17 -9.65 18.74
N ARG A 84 -18.47 -9.42 18.50
CA ARG A 84 -18.91 -8.18 17.84
C ARG A 84 -18.65 -7.02 18.80
N MET A 85 -18.35 -5.83 18.29
CA MET A 85 -18.08 -4.66 19.13
C MET A 85 -19.22 -4.35 20.13
N ALA A 86 -20.45 -4.70 19.80
CA ALA A 86 -21.61 -4.56 20.68
C ALA A 86 -21.65 -5.59 21.84
N ASP A 87 -20.95 -6.71 21.72
CA ASP A 87 -20.92 -7.79 22.71
C ASP A 87 -19.69 -7.68 23.64
N VAL A 88 -18.87 -6.64 23.48
CA VAL A 88 -17.74 -6.35 24.36
C VAL A 88 -18.29 -5.87 25.71
N PRO A 89 -18.07 -6.61 26.81
CA PRO A 89 -18.55 -6.18 28.12
C PRO A 89 -17.95 -4.82 28.48
N ASN A 90 -18.81 -3.86 28.87
CA ASN A 90 -18.33 -2.58 29.37
C ASN A 90 -17.36 -2.86 30.53
N ARG A 91 -16.15 -2.29 30.46
CA ARG A 91 -15.10 -2.51 31.44
C ARG A 91 -15.69 -2.26 32.83
N GLY A 92 -15.80 -3.30 33.65
CA GLY A 92 -16.37 -3.19 34.98
C GLY A 92 -15.68 -2.08 35.79
N PRO A 93 -16.35 -1.52 36.82
CA PRO A 93 -15.76 -0.47 37.65
C PRO A 93 -14.39 -0.93 38.15
N LYS A 94 -13.37 -0.07 38.05
CA LYS A 94 -12.02 -0.37 38.52
C LYS A 94 -12.06 -0.65 40.02
N VAL A 95 -12.15 -1.93 40.30
CA VAL A 95 -11.79 -2.66 41.50
C VAL A 95 -10.45 -2.27 42.10
N ASP A 96 -10.27 -1.20 42.87
CA ASP A 96 -9.01 -1.04 43.62
C ASP A 96 -8.93 -2.13 44.70
N ALA A 97 -8.34 -3.26 44.30
CA ALA A 97 -8.15 -4.42 45.14
C ALA A 97 -7.12 -4.15 46.25
N ILE A 98 -6.24 -3.16 46.06
CA ILE A 98 -5.24 -2.77 47.04
C ILE A 98 -5.90 -1.89 48.10
N GLY A 99 -6.67 -0.88 47.70
CA GLY A 99 -7.46 -0.04 48.61
C GLY A 99 -8.37 -0.84 49.54
N ARG A 100 -9.12 -1.82 49.00
CA ARG A 100 -10.00 -2.68 49.83
C ARG A 100 -9.23 -3.54 50.83
N LYS A 101 -8.09 -4.12 50.42
CA LYS A 101 -7.27 -4.92 51.34
C LYS A 101 -6.63 -4.06 52.44
N LEU A 102 -6.29 -2.81 52.14
CA LEU A 102 -5.75 -1.88 53.15
C LEU A 102 -6.84 -1.46 54.16
N GLU A 103 -8.08 -1.31 53.70
CA GLU A 103 -9.25 -1.06 54.56
C GLU A 103 -9.55 -2.25 55.48
N ASP A 104 -9.54 -3.48 54.93
CA ASP A 104 -9.74 -4.73 55.69
C ASP A 104 -8.65 -4.96 56.75
N LEU A 105 -7.42 -4.49 56.48
CA LEU A 105 -6.28 -4.58 57.40
C LEU A 105 -6.24 -3.44 58.44
N GLY A 106 -7.24 -2.54 58.44
CA GLY A 106 -7.30 -1.41 59.37
C GLY A 106 -6.24 -0.33 59.11
N LEU A 107 -5.60 -0.36 57.94
CA LEU A 107 -4.58 0.60 57.49
C LEU A 107 -5.17 1.68 56.57
N GLY A 108 -6.51 1.84 56.60
CA GLY A 108 -7.27 2.81 55.83
C GLY A 108 -6.98 4.25 56.25
N LEU A 109 -5.80 4.77 55.89
CA LEU A 109 -5.58 6.20 55.84
C LEU A 109 -6.52 6.78 54.76
N PRO A 110 -7.11 7.98 54.97
CA PRO A 110 -7.90 8.67 53.95
C PRO A 110 -6.97 9.00 52.78
N THR A 111 -6.85 8.05 51.85
CA THR A 111 -6.11 8.26 50.62
C THR A 111 -7.09 8.91 49.68
N GLU A 112 -6.90 10.21 49.47
CA GLU A 112 -7.46 11.00 48.37
C GLU A 112 -7.07 10.34 47.05
N THR A 113 -7.74 9.24 46.71
CA THR A 113 -7.66 8.64 45.39
C THR A 113 -8.17 9.73 44.46
N PRO A 114 -7.34 10.28 43.54
CA PRO A 114 -7.78 11.39 42.72
C PRO A 114 -9.06 10.98 42.00
N ARG A 115 -10.18 11.61 42.35
CA ARG A 115 -11.43 11.42 41.60
C ARG A 115 -11.12 11.83 40.18
N ASP A 116 -11.20 10.87 39.26
CA ASP A 116 -11.06 11.09 37.83
C ASP A 116 -11.96 12.28 37.43
N ARG A 117 -11.32 13.43 37.20
CA ARG A 117 -11.95 14.59 36.59
C ARG A 117 -12.33 14.13 35.19
N LYS A 118 -13.64 13.92 34.94
CA LYS A 118 -14.18 13.62 33.61
C LYS A 118 -13.44 14.44 32.54
N PRO A 119 -12.62 13.83 31.67
CA PRO A 119 -12.28 14.50 30.44
C PRO A 119 -13.55 14.43 29.59
N SER A 120 -14.24 15.56 29.48
CA SER A 120 -15.26 15.78 28.46
C SER A 120 -14.57 15.75 27.09
N ALA A 121 -14.20 14.57 26.62
CA ALA A 121 -13.73 14.35 25.26
C ALA A 121 -14.94 14.04 24.37
N THR A 122 -15.70 15.09 24.06
CA THR A 122 -16.60 15.07 22.91
C THR A 122 -15.69 14.96 21.69
N THR A 123 -15.56 13.75 21.14
CA THR A 123 -15.00 13.58 19.80
C THR A 123 -15.98 14.26 18.83
N PRO A 124 -15.57 15.28 18.06
CA PRO A 124 -16.44 15.86 17.05
C PRO A 124 -16.66 14.79 15.98
N GLY A 125 -17.88 14.24 15.95
CA GLY A 125 -18.28 13.30 14.91
C GLY A 125 -18.18 13.96 13.54
N GLY A 126 -17.45 13.30 12.64
CA GLY A 126 -17.40 13.62 11.22
C GLY A 126 -18.81 13.57 10.62
N ARG A 127 -19.09 14.55 9.77
CA ARG A 127 -20.32 14.69 8.99
C ARG A 127 -20.51 13.53 8.00
N PRO A 128 -21.77 13.27 7.57
CA PRO A 128 -22.14 12.20 6.65
C PRO A 128 -21.55 12.36 5.25
#